data_AF-A0A2C5XQN2-F1
#
_entry.id   AF-A0A2C5XQN2-F1
#
_cell.length_a   1.000
_cell.length_b   1.000
_cell.length_c   1.000
_cell.angle_alpha   90.00
_cell.angle_beta   90.00
_cell.angle_gamma   90.00
#
_symmetry.space_group_name_H-M   'P 1'
#
loop_
_entity.id
_entity.type
_entity.pdbx_description
1 polymer ?
#
loop_
_entity_poly.entity_id
_entity_poly.type
_entity_poly.pdbx_seq_one_letter_code
_entity_poly.pdbx_strand_id
1 'polypeptide(L)'
;MAKGRVCLAYSGGLDTSTILKWLILEGYTVVCFLADVGQEEDFAAVEKKALALGAERMVIENLQREFVEQLVFRAIQCNAIYEDRYLLGTSLARPVIARAQVRVAQEHKCDFLSHGCTGKGNE
;
A
#
# COMPACT_ATOMS: atom_id res chain seq x y z
N MET A 1 -13.63 -23.50 -3.78
CA MET A 1 -13.23 -22.80 -2.54
C MET A 1 -12.18 -21.75 -2.93
N ALA A 2 -12.17 -20.57 -2.31
CA ALA A 2 -11.17 -19.54 -2.63
C ALA A 2 -9.75 -20.07 -2.39
N LYS A 3 -8.79 -19.71 -3.24
CA LYS A 3 -7.37 -20.14 -3.14
C LYS A 3 -6.63 -19.53 -1.92
N GLY A 4 -7.29 -18.62 -1.21
CA GLY A 4 -6.77 -17.90 -0.05
C GLY A 4 -7.13 -16.42 -0.14
N ARG A 5 -6.79 -15.67 0.90
CA ARG A 5 -7.03 -14.22 0.97
C ARG A 5 -5.73 -13.43 0.79
N VAL A 6 -5.75 -12.43 -0.08
CA VAL A 6 -4.61 -11.58 -0.42
C VAL A 6 -4.86 -10.15 0.04
N CYS A 7 -3.91 -9.55 0.75
CA CYS A 7 -3.89 -8.11 1.00
C CYS A 7 -3.09 -7.41 -0.12
N LEU A 8 -3.77 -6.67 -0.99
CA LEU A 8 -3.15 -5.94 -2.10
C LEU A 8 -2.94 -4.48 -1.73
N ALA A 9 -1.69 -4.00 -1.79
CA ALA A 9 -1.40 -2.57 -1.80
C ALA A 9 -1.97 -1.96 -3.09
N TYR A 10 -3.04 -1.18 -2.96
CA TYR A 10 -3.90 -0.73 -4.05
C TYR A 10 -4.00 0.79 -4.09
N SER A 11 -3.47 1.39 -5.16
CA SER A 11 -3.47 2.83 -5.39
C SER A 11 -4.65 3.34 -6.22
N GLY A 12 -5.53 2.48 -6.73
CA GLY A 12 -6.57 2.91 -7.67
C GLY A 12 -6.08 3.24 -9.08
N GLY A 13 -4.76 3.23 -9.33
CA GLY A 13 -4.16 3.36 -10.66
C GLY A 13 -4.43 2.16 -11.57
N LEU A 14 -4.03 2.25 -12.84
CA LEU A 14 -4.27 1.20 -13.84
C LEU A 14 -3.66 -0.15 -13.44
N ASP A 15 -2.40 -0.14 -12.98
CA ASP A 15 -1.64 -1.34 -12.68
C ASP A 15 -2.27 -2.12 -11.52
N THR A 16 -2.52 -1.44 -10.39
CA THR A 16 -3.14 -2.08 -9.22
C THR A 16 -4.61 -2.45 -9.44
N SER A 17 -5.34 -1.74 -10.32
CA SER A 17 -6.67 -2.14 -10.80
C SER A 17 -6.64 -3.43 -11.61
N THR A 18 -5.65 -3.57 -12.49
CA THR A 18 -5.46 -4.77 -13.30
C THR A 18 -5.05 -5.95 -12.42
N ILE A 19 -4.12 -5.74 -11.49
CA ILE A 19 -3.67 -6.76 -10.52
C ILE A 19 -4.84 -7.22 -9.64
N LEU A 20 -5.65 -6.29 -9.11
CA LEU A 20 -6.85 -6.63 -8.35
C LEU A 20 -7.76 -7.57 -9.15
N LYS A 21 -8.06 -7.19 -10.41
CA LYS A 21 -8.93 -8.00 -11.25
C LYS A 21 -8.32 -9.36 -11.57
N TRP A 22 -7.02 -9.39 -11.83
CA TRP A 22 -6.28 -10.62 -12.12
C TRP A 22 -6.29 -11.59 -10.93
N LEU A 23 -6.00 -11.12 -9.70
CA LEU A 23 -6.06 -11.94 -8.50
C LEU A 23 -7.45 -12.54 -8.26
N ILE A 24 -8.51 -11.75 -8.49
CA ILE A 24 -9.88 -12.24 -8.38
C ILE A 24 -10.16 -13.34 -9.42
N LEU A 25 -9.74 -13.14 -10.68
CA LEU A 25 -9.91 -14.13 -11.75
C LEU A 25 -9.11 -15.41 -11.48
N GLU A 26 -7.95 -15.31 -10.83
CA GLU A 26 -7.16 -16.44 -10.37
C GLU A 26 -7.80 -17.18 -9.18
N GLY A 27 -8.88 -16.66 -8.60
CA GLY A 27 -9.67 -17.31 -7.55
C GLY A 27 -9.29 -16.91 -6.12
N TYR A 28 -8.61 -15.77 -5.93
CA TYR A 28 -8.32 -15.20 -4.62
C TYR A 28 -9.43 -14.27 -4.13
N THR A 29 -9.62 -14.24 -2.82
CA THR A 29 -10.36 -13.16 -2.15
C THR A 29 -9.39 -12.02 -1.87
N VAL A 30 -9.69 -10.80 -2.33
CA VAL A 30 -8.75 -9.68 -2.23
C VAL A 30 -9.26 -8.61 -1.28
N VAL A 31 -8.44 -8.28 -0.28
CA VAL A 31 -8.58 -7.09 0.58
C VAL A 31 -7.63 -6.03 0.03
N CYS A 32 -8.16 -4.92 -0.43
CA CYS A 32 -7.36 -3.79 -0.89
C CYS A 32 -6.95 -2.92 0.29
N PHE A 33 -5.72 -2.41 0.26
CA PHE A 33 -5.16 -1.53 1.26
C PHE A 33 -4.54 -0.29 0.59
N LEU A 34 -4.84 0.90 1.11
CA LEU A 34 -4.20 2.15 0.74
C LEU A 34 -3.77 2.91 1.99
N ALA A 35 -2.55 3.42 1.96
CA ALA A 35 -2.02 4.31 2.99
C ALA A 35 -2.12 5.76 2.52
N ASP A 36 -2.77 6.61 3.31
CA ASP A 36 -2.63 8.06 3.20
C ASP A 36 -1.36 8.48 3.96
N VAL A 37 -0.31 8.80 3.19
CA VAL A 37 0.97 9.35 3.68
C VAL A 37 1.15 10.81 3.27
N GLY A 38 0.06 11.49 2.92
CA GLY A 38 0.03 12.90 2.55
C GLY A 38 -0.10 13.17 1.04
N GLN A 39 -0.43 12.15 0.24
CA GLN A 39 -0.73 12.35 -1.17
C GLN A 39 -2.11 13.02 -1.37
N GLU A 40 -2.23 13.83 -2.42
CA GLU A 40 -3.51 14.40 -2.84
C GLU A 40 -4.28 13.39 -3.71
N GLU A 41 -5.29 12.75 -3.13
CA GLU A 41 -6.04 11.67 -3.80
C GLU A 41 -7.51 11.67 -3.39
N ASP A 42 -8.40 11.29 -4.31
CA ASP A 42 -9.82 11.07 -4.00
C ASP A 42 -10.01 9.65 -3.45
N PHE A 43 -9.77 9.50 -2.14
CA PHE A 43 -9.88 8.22 -1.44
C PHE A 43 -11.26 7.56 -1.58
N ALA A 44 -12.33 8.36 -1.66
CA ALA A 44 -13.69 7.84 -1.82
C ALA A 44 -13.89 7.25 -3.23
N ALA A 45 -13.33 7.89 -4.27
CA ALA A 45 -13.33 7.34 -5.62
C ALA A 45 -12.49 6.06 -5.71
N VAL A 46 -11.33 6.00 -5.04
CA VAL A 46 -10.48 4.80 -5.01
C VAL A 46 -11.20 3.63 -4.36
N GLU A 47 -11.85 3.83 -3.20
CA GLU A 47 -12.65 2.81 -2.53
C GLU A 47 -13.80 2.32 -3.40
N LYS A 48 -14.59 3.24 -3.97
CA LYS A 48 -15.69 2.90 -4.88
C LYS A 48 -15.19 2.08 -6.06
N LYS A 49 -14.03 2.42 -6.62
CA LYS A 49 -13.42 1.69 -7.74
C LYS A 49 -12.97 0.29 -7.32
N ALA A 50 -12.31 0.13 -6.18
CA ALA A 50 -11.88 -1.17 -5.67
C ALA A 50 -13.05 -2.15 -5.49
N LEU A 51 -14.12 -1.68 -4.84
CA LEU A 51 -15.33 -2.46 -4.59
C LEU A 51 -16.04 -2.81 -5.91
N ALA A 52 -16.13 -1.86 -6.85
CA ALA A 52 -16.72 -2.12 -8.17
C ALA A 52 -15.95 -3.17 -8.99
N LEU A 53 -14.62 -3.29 -8.79
CA LEU A 53 -13.79 -4.29 -9.46
C LEU A 53 -13.88 -5.69 -8.81
N GLY A 54 -14.44 -5.78 -7.60
CA GLY A 54 -14.72 -7.02 -6.88
C GLY A 54 -13.82 -7.28 -5.67
N ALA A 55 -13.13 -6.25 -5.13
CA ALA A 55 -12.48 -6.39 -3.84
C ALA A 55 -13.50 -6.75 -2.75
N GLU A 56 -13.14 -7.64 -1.83
CA GLU A 56 -13.97 -7.97 -0.66
C GLU A 56 -14.11 -6.76 0.27
N ARG A 57 -13.03 -5.98 0.37
CA ARG A 57 -12.92 -4.81 1.24
C ARG A 57 -11.87 -3.85 0.69
N MET A 58 -12.06 -2.56 0.96
CA MET A 58 -11.03 -1.54 0.89
C MET A 58 -10.71 -1.07 2.32
N VAL A 59 -9.44 -0.95 2.66
CA VAL A 59 -8.96 -0.38 3.91
C VAL A 59 -8.09 0.82 3.59
N ILE A 60 -8.41 1.98 4.15
CA ILE A 60 -7.64 3.21 3.97
C ILE A 60 -7.18 3.67 5.36
N GLU A 61 -5.87 3.71 5.58
CA GLU A 61 -5.27 4.17 6.85
C GLU A 61 -4.59 5.52 6.66
N ASN A 62 -4.89 6.49 7.53
CA ASN A 62 -4.10 7.71 7.63
C ASN A 62 -2.83 7.44 8.44
N LEU A 63 -1.69 7.47 7.76
CA LEU A 63 -0.37 7.18 8.29
C LEU A 63 0.53 8.42 8.32
N GLN A 64 0.02 9.61 8.03
CA GLN A 64 0.83 10.84 7.97
C GLN A 64 1.59 11.08 9.27
N ARG A 65 0.91 10.92 10.42
CA ARG A 65 1.52 11.09 11.73
C ARG A 65 2.58 10.02 12.03
N GLU A 66 2.28 8.75 11.74
CA GLU A 66 3.23 7.65 11.91
C GLU A 66 4.48 7.88 11.05
N PHE A 67 4.28 8.31 9.81
CA PHE A 67 5.36 8.61 8.87
C PHE A 67 6.26 9.73 9.37
N VAL A 68 5.68 10.85 9.82
CA VAL A 68 6.44 11.99 10.32
C VAL A 68 7.20 11.63 11.60
N GLU A 69 6.50 11.11 12.61
CA GLU A 69 7.07 10.89 13.94
C GLU A 69 8.09 9.75 13.96
N GLN A 70 7.88 8.69 13.18
CA GLN A 70 8.72 7.49 13.26
C GLN A 70 9.82 7.43 12.21
N LEU A 71 9.65 8.08 11.04
CA LEU A 71 10.60 7.99 9.93
C LEU A 71 11.21 9.36 9.59
N VAL A 72 10.39 10.37 9.28
CA VAL A 72 10.89 11.68 8.82
C VAL A 72 11.76 12.35 9.89
N PHE A 73 11.28 12.44 11.13
CA PHE A 73 12.07 13.03 12.22
C PHE A 73 13.35 12.25 12.49
N ARG A 74 13.35 10.93 12.32
CA ARG A 74 14.55 10.10 12.49
C ARG A 74 15.57 10.34 11.39
N ALA A 75 15.13 10.46 10.14
CA ALA A 75 15.99 10.81 9.01
C ALA A 75 16.61 12.20 9.18
N ILE A 76 15.85 13.18 9.69
CA ILE A 76 16.37 14.51 10.00
C ILE A 76 17.41 14.45 11.13
N GLN A 77 17.15 13.71 12.21
CA GLN A 77 18.06 13.59 13.35
C GLN A 77 19.45 13.06 12.97
N CYS A 78 19.54 12.18 11.97
CA CYS A 78 20.82 11.67 11.47
C CYS A 78 21.36 12.43 10.25
N ASN A 79 20.72 13.52 9.84
CA ASN A 79 21.04 14.25 8.61
C ASN A 79 21.14 13.31 7.39
N ALA A 80 20.17 12.41 7.25
CA ALA A 80 20.18 11.40 6.19
C ALA A 80 20.09 12.06 4.82
N ILE A 81 21.16 11.93 4.04
CA ILE A 81 21.25 12.38 2.66
C ILE A 81 21.90 11.25 1.87
N TYR A 82 21.20 10.76 0.86
CA TYR A 82 21.74 9.75 -0.05
C TYR A 82 22.50 10.44 -1.19
N GLU A 83 23.74 10.01 -1.40
CA GLU A 83 24.65 10.55 -2.43
C GLU A 83 24.71 12.08 -2.43
N ASP A 84 24.78 12.67 -1.22
CA ASP A 84 24.89 14.11 -0.96
C ASP A 84 23.79 14.99 -1.58
N ARG A 85 22.68 14.40 -2.03
CA ARG A 85 21.61 15.12 -2.72
C ARG A 85 20.20 14.67 -2.37
N TYR A 86 19.94 13.36 -2.27
CA TYR A 86 18.59 12.84 -2.19
C TYR A 86 18.12 12.68 -0.73
N LEU A 87 17.01 13.33 -0.38
CA LEU A 87 16.41 13.32 0.97
C LEU A 87 15.49 12.13 1.24
N LEU A 88 15.64 11.04 0.49
CA LEU A 88 15.02 9.74 0.81
C LEU A 88 13.48 9.71 0.88
N GLY A 89 12.78 10.69 0.29
CA GLY A 89 11.32 10.84 0.46
C GLY A 89 10.53 9.57 0.16
N THR A 90 10.77 8.93 -0.99
CA THR A 90 10.12 7.68 -1.37
C THR A 90 10.54 6.54 -0.45
N SER A 91 11.84 6.35 -0.25
CA SER A 91 12.38 5.26 0.57
C SER A 91 11.92 5.30 2.02
N LEU A 92 11.66 6.49 2.59
CA LEU A 92 11.17 6.61 3.97
C LEU A 92 9.69 6.26 4.10
N ALA A 93 8.88 6.47 3.06
CA ALA A 93 7.45 6.17 3.09
C ALA A 93 7.19 4.65 3.00
N ARG A 94 7.96 3.91 2.19
CA ARG A 94 7.71 2.48 1.90
C ARG A 94 7.66 1.60 3.17
N PRO A 95 8.56 1.73 4.16
CA PRO A 95 8.48 0.94 5.39
C PRO A 95 7.19 1.16 6.19
N VAL A 96 6.66 2.39 6.24
CA VAL A 96 5.43 2.71 6.97
C VAL A 96 4.23 2.04 6.29
N ILE A 97 4.18 2.12 4.96
CA ILE A 97 3.15 1.49 4.14
C ILE A 97 3.20 -0.03 4.29
N ALA A 98 4.38 -0.64 4.20
CA ALA A 98 4.55 -2.09 4.32
C ALA A 98 4.18 -2.61 5.71
N ARG A 99 4.56 -1.89 6.78
CA ARG A 99 4.16 -2.26 8.15
C ARG A 99 2.64 -2.21 8.32
N ALA A 100 1.99 -1.17 7.81
CA ALA A 100 0.54 -1.04 7.86
C ALA A 100 -0.16 -2.14 7.05
N GLN A 101 0.33 -2.45 5.85
CA GLN A 101 -0.20 -3.56 5.05
C GLN A 101 -0.12 -4.90 5.80
N VAL A 102 0.99 -5.17 6.50
CA VAL A 102 1.12 -6.38 7.34
C VAL A 102 0.09 -6.39 8.47
N ARG A 103 -0.15 -5.26 9.15
CA ARG A 103 -1.18 -5.15 10.20
C ARG A 103 -2.58 -5.43 9.64
N VAL A 104 -2.93 -4.80 8.52
CA VAL A 104 -4.21 -4.97 7.83
C VAL A 104 -4.40 -6.43 7.37
N ALA A 105 -3.34 -7.04 6.84
CA ALA A 105 -3.35 -8.45 6.46
C ALA A 105 -3.62 -9.37 7.65
N GLN A 106 -3.01 -9.12 8.80
CA GLN A 106 -3.25 -9.88 10.04
C GLN A 106 -4.68 -9.69 10.54
N GLU A 107 -5.18 -8.45 10.60
CA GLU A 107 -6.55 -8.14 11.04
C GLU A 107 -7.60 -8.85 10.17
N HIS A 108 -7.40 -8.85 8.85
CA HIS A 108 -8.31 -9.47 7.89
C HIS A 108 -7.99 -10.93 7.58
N LYS A 109 -7.03 -11.54 8.29
CA LYS A 109 -6.63 -12.94 8.12
C LYS A 109 -6.29 -13.26 6.66
N CYS A 110 -5.47 -12.42 6.04
CA CYS A 110 -4.92 -12.65 4.71
C CYS A 110 -3.76 -13.65 4.82
N ASP A 111 -3.74 -14.62 3.91
CA ASP A 111 -2.66 -15.61 3.78
C ASP A 111 -1.46 -15.04 3.00
N PHE A 112 -1.72 -14.03 2.16
CA PHE A 112 -0.74 -13.46 1.23
C PHE A 112 -0.74 -11.93 1.25
N LEU A 113 0.41 -11.35 0.87
CA LEU A 113 0.58 -9.94 0.54
C LEU A 113 0.85 -9.79 -0.96
N SER A 114 0.43 -8.68 -1.55
CA SER A 114 0.73 -8.33 -2.94
C SER A 114 0.95 -6.83 -3.10
N HIS A 115 1.72 -6.43 -4.12
CA HIS A 115 1.96 -5.03 -4.47
C HIS A 115 1.94 -4.81 -5.99
N GLY A 116 1.88 -3.54 -6.40
CA GLY A 116 1.95 -3.11 -7.80
C GLY A 116 3.31 -2.60 -8.27
N CYS A 117 4.34 -2.65 -7.42
CA CYS A 117 5.69 -2.17 -7.77
C CYS A 117 6.26 -2.90 -9.00
N THR A 118 7.07 -2.19 -9.78
CA THR A 118 7.67 -2.74 -11.01
C THR A 118 8.75 -3.79 -10.68
N GLY A 119 8.89 -4.81 -11.53
CA GLY A 119 9.92 -5.87 -11.36
C GLY A 119 11.37 -5.44 -11.58
N LYS A 120 11.64 -4.14 -11.78
CA LYS A 120 12.98 -3.56 -11.97
C LYS A 120 13.20 -2.28 -11.15
N GLY A 121 12.32 -1.99 -10.19
CA GLY A 121 12.37 -0.80 -9.35
C GLY A 121 12.97 -1.06 -7.97
N ASN A 122 13.08 0.01 -7.17
CA ASN A 122 13.62 -0.01 -5.80
C ASN A 122 12.54 -0.08 -4.70
N GLU A 123 11.26 0.00 -5.06
CA GLU A 123 10.16 0.13 -4.10
C GLU A 123 9.97 -1.05 -3.16
#